data_AF-A0A975PNY4-F1
#
_entry.id   AF-A0A975PNY4-F1
#
_cell.length_a   1.000
_cell.length_b   1.000
_cell.length_c   1.000
_cell.angle_alpha   90.00
_cell.angle_beta   90.00
_cell.angle_gamma   90.00
#
_symmetry.space_group_name_H-M   'P 1'
#
loop_
_entity.id
_entity.type
_entity.pdbx_description
1 polymer ?
#
loop_
_entity_poly.entity_id
_entity_poly.type
_entity_poly.pdbx_seq_one_letter_code
_entity_poly.pdbx_strand_id
1 'polypeptide(L)'
;MSLGWISEPVDPETPAGADLFETDDPIYSEYYFDALGRLPEADDYARIGLSMGDGAKQPDTIFDPKSVALNAELSAIDALLARSRDVRLLTLRTQWFALAAEPEGMVNSIAAIADLLEAMPELAHPATSDGPRDRLDALNDLAAVGPMILPIRYLDIAGTGASRRRVMVARGKLTAHDGEDDLSIDAMFAALSKSRERVTEVTGQLTGMLDALTRIENACLANERPHTPQFGALRAEIEGILEIIAEADPDLAPQNEADEAGESVAEAAAPKAAAVVTSEVQSHEDARARLVATESYFAHHEPSSAAVLLVTQARMLIGKSLIDAFEVLMPNSAPFSKVAFITDNGFQLAHPQLRTLANEMLTAPPPEPEPQPEPAPPPPAPPEAVTPVEETLGSTDDEGESESGDDDHAPDTDEERNNAPEAVAVEADSHVAPAPVQQPTPIRVRDSAEASAQILAVETYFRAVEKSSPLPMLLARARSYIGKDFESLLKELVPTGDF
;
A
#
# COMPACT_ATOMS: atom_id res chain seq x y z
N MET A 1 -30.69 -2.66 -18.98
CA MET A 1 -31.65 -3.71 -18.54
C MET A 1 -31.14 -4.34 -17.25
N SER A 2 -32.02 -4.89 -16.41
CA SER A 2 -31.55 -5.74 -15.30
C SER A 2 -30.93 -7.02 -15.87
N LEU A 3 -29.86 -7.48 -15.24
CA LEU A 3 -29.09 -8.67 -15.65
C LEU A 3 -29.46 -9.91 -14.81
N GLY A 4 -30.64 -9.95 -14.21
CA GLY A 4 -31.05 -11.06 -13.34
C GLY A 4 -31.11 -12.44 -14.04
N TRP A 5 -31.09 -12.46 -15.37
CA TRP A 5 -31.03 -13.68 -16.20
C TRP A 5 -29.59 -14.19 -16.43
N ILE A 6 -28.55 -13.44 -16.04
CA ILE A 6 -27.16 -13.80 -16.35
C ILE A 6 -26.71 -15.09 -15.67
N SER A 7 -27.27 -15.40 -14.49
CA SER A 7 -27.01 -16.63 -13.76
C SER A 7 -27.85 -17.81 -14.27
N GLU A 8 -28.82 -17.57 -15.14
CA GLU A 8 -29.62 -18.63 -15.76
C GLU A 8 -28.83 -19.29 -16.91
N PRO A 9 -28.89 -20.62 -17.06
CA PRO A 9 -28.31 -21.32 -18.21
C PRO A 9 -28.83 -20.79 -19.55
N VAL A 10 -27.94 -20.60 -20.54
CA VAL A 10 -28.31 -20.29 -21.94
C VAL A 10 -29.11 -21.46 -22.53
N ASP A 11 -28.63 -22.68 -22.32
CA ASP A 11 -29.35 -23.92 -22.60
C ASP A 11 -28.88 -25.05 -21.65
N PRO A 12 -29.63 -26.16 -21.52
CA PRO A 12 -29.32 -27.22 -20.56
C PRO A 12 -28.01 -27.97 -20.79
N GLU A 13 -27.54 -28.07 -22.04
CA GLU A 13 -26.34 -28.84 -22.40
C GLU A 13 -25.08 -27.96 -22.39
N THR A 14 -25.24 -26.68 -22.73
CA THR A 14 -24.20 -25.65 -22.63
C THR A 14 -24.67 -24.47 -21.76
N PRO A 15 -24.62 -24.58 -20.41
CA PRO A 15 -25.14 -23.57 -19.50
C PRO A 15 -24.58 -22.16 -19.70
N ALA A 16 -23.27 -22.05 -19.99
CA ALA A 16 -22.64 -20.76 -20.29
C ALA A 16 -22.82 -20.30 -21.75
N GLY A 17 -23.47 -21.10 -22.60
CA GLY A 17 -23.48 -20.90 -24.05
C GLY A 17 -22.11 -21.11 -24.68
N ALA A 18 -21.97 -20.73 -25.95
CA ALA A 18 -20.69 -20.81 -26.65
C ALA A 18 -19.73 -19.70 -26.20
N ASP A 19 -18.45 -20.04 -26.02
CA ASP A 19 -17.41 -19.02 -25.90
C ASP A 19 -17.24 -18.33 -27.26
N LEU A 20 -17.80 -17.13 -27.39
CA LEU A 20 -17.83 -16.38 -28.65
C LEU A 20 -16.44 -15.87 -29.07
N PHE A 21 -15.49 -15.76 -28.13
CA PHE A 21 -14.10 -15.43 -28.44
C PHE A 21 -13.39 -16.65 -29.03
N GLU A 22 -13.45 -17.81 -28.35
CA GLU A 22 -12.80 -19.05 -28.80
C GLU A 22 -13.37 -19.60 -30.10
N THR A 23 -14.64 -19.31 -30.40
CA THR A 23 -15.30 -19.72 -31.64
C THR A 23 -15.13 -18.73 -32.78
N ASP A 24 -14.35 -17.66 -32.60
CA ASP A 24 -14.15 -16.58 -33.57
C ASP A 24 -15.50 -16.02 -34.08
N ASP A 25 -16.47 -15.80 -33.20
CA ASP A 25 -17.77 -15.26 -33.61
C ASP A 25 -17.56 -13.86 -34.23
N PRO A 26 -18.06 -13.60 -35.45
CA PRO A 26 -17.74 -12.38 -36.17
C PRO A 26 -18.33 -11.14 -35.49
N ILE A 27 -19.50 -11.25 -34.85
CA ILE A 27 -20.15 -10.13 -34.18
C ILE A 27 -19.40 -9.82 -32.87
N TYR A 28 -19.01 -10.86 -32.14
CA TYR A 28 -18.18 -10.70 -30.95
C TYR A 28 -16.85 -10.04 -31.31
N SER A 29 -16.12 -10.59 -32.29
CA SER A 29 -14.79 -10.11 -32.66
C SER A 29 -14.82 -8.67 -33.14
N GLU A 30 -15.77 -8.32 -34.02
CA GLU A 30 -15.94 -6.95 -34.50
C GLU A 30 -16.20 -6.00 -33.34
N TYR A 31 -17.13 -6.33 -32.45
CA TYR A 31 -17.47 -5.46 -31.33
C TYR A 31 -16.35 -5.37 -30.29
N TYR A 32 -15.83 -6.50 -29.82
CA TYR A 32 -14.93 -6.60 -28.67
C TYR A 32 -13.61 -5.85 -28.93
N PHE A 33 -12.95 -6.09 -30.06
CA PHE A 33 -11.69 -5.42 -30.37
C PHE A 33 -11.87 -3.93 -30.69
N ASP A 34 -12.98 -3.55 -31.33
CA ASP A 34 -13.32 -2.16 -31.60
C ASP A 34 -13.65 -1.40 -30.29
N ALA A 35 -14.36 -2.04 -29.35
CA ALA A 35 -14.64 -1.50 -28.03
C ALA A 35 -13.34 -1.29 -27.22
N LEU A 36 -12.44 -2.27 -27.20
CA LEU A 36 -11.13 -2.13 -26.54
C LEU A 36 -10.32 -0.95 -27.10
N GLY A 37 -10.37 -0.73 -28.41
CA GLY A 37 -9.70 0.41 -29.05
C GLY A 37 -10.35 1.77 -28.75
N ARG A 38 -11.59 1.80 -28.27
CA ARG A 38 -12.30 3.03 -27.85
C ARG A 38 -12.16 3.37 -26.37
N LEU A 39 -11.76 2.41 -25.53
CA LEU A 39 -11.55 2.68 -24.11
C LEU A 39 -10.36 3.66 -23.95
N PRO A 40 -10.50 4.72 -23.16
CA PRO A 40 -9.42 5.69 -22.98
C PRO A 40 -8.30 5.08 -22.14
N GLU A 41 -7.05 5.37 -22.50
CA GLU A 41 -5.94 5.23 -21.56
C GLU A 41 -5.97 6.35 -20.51
N ALA A 42 -5.06 6.31 -19.53
CA ALA A 42 -5.02 7.31 -18.47
C ALA A 42 -4.84 8.74 -19.01
N ASP A 43 -3.97 8.92 -20.00
CA ASP A 43 -3.66 10.22 -20.61
C ASP A 43 -4.77 10.71 -21.55
N ASP A 44 -5.62 9.81 -22.07
CA ASP A 44 -6.82 10.17 -22.83
C ASP A 44 -7.94 10.67 -21.91
N TYR A 45 -7.99 10.16 -20.67
CA TYR A 45 -9.02 10.54 -19.73
C TYR A 45 -8.79 11.93 -19.13
N ALA A 46 -7.57 12.24 -18.70
CA ALA A 46 -7.26 13.56 -18.13
C ALA A 46 -5.82 13.97 -18.43
N ARG A 47 -5.66 15.08 -19.17
CA ARG A 47 -4.37 15.64 -19.55
C ARG A 47 -4.26 17.10 -19.17
N ILE A 48 -3.24 17.43 -18.38
CA ILE A 48 -2.88 18.81 -18.05
C ILE A 48 -2.33 19.50 -19.29
N GLY A 49 -2.85 20.68 -19.58
CA GLY A 49 -2.42 21.52 -20.67
C GLY A 49 -0.99 22.02 -20.48
N LEU A 50 -0.22 22.02 -21.56
CA LEU A 50 1.18 22.41 -21.56
C LEU A 50 1.32 23.94 -21.52
N SER A 51 2.25 24.43 -20.70
CA SER A 51 2.70 25.82 -20.74
C SER A 51 3.54 26.05 -22.00
N MET A 52 3.18 27.04 -22.79
CA MET A 52 3.79 27.34 -24.09
C MET A 52 4.83 28.49 -24.01
N GLY A 53 5.10 29.00 -22.80
CA GLY A 53 5.87 30.24 -22.62
C GLY A 53 5.00 31.50 -22.76
N ASP A 54 5.52 32.66 -22.34
CA ASP A 54 4.83 33.97 -22.38
C ASP A 54 3.47 34.03 -21.66
N GLY A 55 3.23 33.12 -20.70
CA GLY A 55 1.97 33.03 -19.97
C GLY A 55 0.83 32.34 -20.73
N ALA A 56 1.08 31.81 -21.93
CA ALA A 56 0.12 30.99 -22.66
C ALA A 56 0.17 29.53 -22.20
N LYS A 57 -1.00 28.93 -21.94
CA LYS A 57 -1.17 27.51 -21.59
C LYS A 57 -2.19 26.89 -22.52
N GLN A 58 -1.96 25.67 -23.00
CA GLN A 58 -3.05 24.89 -23.62
C GLN A 58 -4.11 24.58 -22.56
N PRO A 59 -5.39 24.51 -22.93
CA PRO A 59 -6.42 24.12 -21.96
C PRO A 59 -6.22 22.67 -21.54
N ASP A 60 -6.55 22.37 -20.29
CA ASP A 60 -6.65 20.99 -19.83
C ASP A 60 -7.71 20.22 -20.64
N THR A 61 -7.45 18.94 -20.88
CA THR A 61 -8.40 18.04 -21.55
C THR A 61 -8.89 17.03 -20.52
N ILE A 62 -10.20 16.97 -20.30
CA ILE A 62 -10.83 16.02 -19.39
C ILE A 62 -11.92 15.29 -20.17
N PHE A 63 -11.99 13.99 -20.02
CA PHE A 63 -13.02 13.15 -20.63
C PHE A 63 -14.41 13.64 -20.25
N ASP A 64 -15.30 13.74 -21.23
CA ASP A 64 -16.70 14.09 -21.01
C ASP A 64 -17.54 12.81 -20.93
N PRO A 65 -18.12 12.45 -19.77
CA PRO A 65 -18.99 11.29 -19.65
C PRO A 65 -20.16 11.28 -20.63
N LYS A 66 -20.62 12.46 -21.07
CA LYS A 66 -21.73 12.60 -22.03
C LYS A 66 -21.32 12.24 -23.46
N SER A 67 -20.03 12.09 -23.74
CA SER A 67 -19.54 11.64 -25.05
C SER A 67 -19.77 10.13 -25.27
N VAL A 68 -20.05 9.36 -24.21
CA VAL A 68 -20.26 7.91 -24.28
C VAL A 68 -21.60 7.60 -24.93
N ALA A 69 -21.58 6.83 -26.02
CA ALA A 69 -22.78 6.30 -26.68
C ALA A 69 -23.36 5.09 -25.92
N LEU A 70 -23.64 5.25 -24.63
CA LEU A 70 -23.87 4.15 -23.68
C LEU A 70 -24.95 3.17 -24.15
N ASN A 71 -26.09 3.65 -24.66
CA ASN A 71 -27.16 2.78 -25.14
C ASN A 71 -26.73 1.86 -26.30
N ALA A 72 -25.85 2.33 -27.18
CA ALA A 72 -25.34 1.53 -28.29
C ALA A 72 -24.39 0.43 -27.78
N GLU A 73 -23.46 0.79 -26.89
CA GLU A 73 -22.53 -0.17 -26.27
C GLU A 73 -23.31 -1.25 -25.49
N LEU A 74 -24.26 -0.85 -24.65
CA LEU A 74 -25.08 -1.80 -23.88
C LEU A 74 -25.93 -2.70 -24.77
N SER A 75 -26.48 -2.18 -25.88
CA SER A 75 -27.27 -3.00 -26.80
C SER A 75 -26.43 -4.07 -27.47
N ALA A 76 -25.20 -3.74 -27.87
CA ALA A 76 -24.26 -4.69 -28.46
C ALA A 76 -23.82 -5.76 -27.44
N ILE A 77 -23.44 -5.34 -26.23
CA ILE A 77 -23.02 -6.24 -25.15
C ILE A 77 -24.16 -7.15 -24.72
N ASP A 78 -25.33 -6.62 -24.41
CA ASP A 78 -26.47 -7.39 -23.90
C ASP A 78 -26.94 -8.43 -24.96
N ALA A 79 -26.83 -8.12 -26.26
CA ALA A 79 -27.13 -9.07 -27.34
C ALA A 79 -26.11 -10.23 -27.42
N LEU A 80 -24.84 -9.97 -27.14
CA LEU A 80 -23.81 -11.02 -27.04
C LEU A 80 -23.98 -11.85 -25.77
N LEU A 81 -24.27 -11.19 -24.64
CA LEU A 81 -24.51 -11.85 -23.35
C LEU A 81 -25.73 -12.80 -23.38
N ALA A 82 -26.73 -12.51 -24.21
CA ALA A 82 -27.86 -13.40 -24.44
C ALA A 82 -27.45 -14.77 -25.03
N ARG A 83 -26.27 -14.86 -25.65
CA ARG A 83 -25.72 -16.06 -26.29
C ARG A 83 -24.55 -16.68 -25.51
N SER A 84 -23.89 -15.88 -24.66
CA SER A 84 -22.66 -16.25 -23.95
C SER A 84 -22.61 -15.64 -22.56
N ARG A 85 -22.39 -16.46 -21.55
CA ARG A 85 -22.16 -16.00 -20.18
C ARG A 85 -20.70 -15.64 -20.00
N ASP A 86 -20.38 -14.39 -20.32
CA ASP A 86 -19.00 -13.95 -20.52
C ASP A 86 -18.61 -12.80 -19.58
N VAL A 87 -17.59 -13.04 -18.76
CA VAL A 87 -17.01 -12.07 -17.83
C VAL A 87 -16.37 -10.91 -18.59
N ARG A 88 -15.74 -11.13 -19.75
CA ARG A 88 -15.11 -10.05 -20.54
C ARG A 88 -16.14 -9.01 -20.97
N LEU A 89 -17.31 -9.47 -21.40
CA LEU A 89 -18.42 -8.61 -21.82
C LEU A 89 -19.02 -7.83 -20.63
N LEU A 90 -19.18 -8.48 -19.47
CA LEU A 90 -19.64 -7.80 -18.26
C LEU A 90 -18.63 -6.77 -17.71
N THR A 91 -17.32 -7.06 -17.84
CA THR A 91 -16.27 -6.09 -17.54
C THR A 91 -16.37 -4.87 -18.46
N LEU A 92 -16.46 -5.06 -19.78
CA LEU A 92 -16.65 -3.95 -20.73
C LEU A 92 -17.93 -3.15 -20.41
N ARG A 93 -19.01 -3.85 -20.08
CA ARG A 93 -20.27 -3.22 -19.67
C ARG A 93 -20.06 -2.30 -18.47
N THR A 94 -19.32 -2.77 -17.47
CA THR A 94 -18.97 -2.01 -16.27
C THR A 94 -18.14 -0.76 -16.62
N GLN A 95 -17.11 -0.92 -17.46
CA GLN A 95 -16.26 0.17 -17.92
C GLN A 95 -17.06 1.27 -18.67
N TRP A 96 -18.02 0.88 -19.51
CA TRP A 96 -18.87 1.86 -20.19
C TRP A 96 -19.80 2.62 -19.24
N PHE A 97 -20.33 1.97 -18.20
CA PHE A 97 -21.09 2.68 -17.17
C PHE A 97 -20.20 3.61 -16.34
N ALA A 98 -18.96 3.20 -16.03
CA ALA A 98 -18.00 4.04 -15.34
C ALA A 98 -17.68 5.31 -16.14
N LEU A 99 -17.35 5.15 -17.43
CA LEU A 99 -17.09 6.26 -18.34
C LEU A 99 -18.31 7.18 -18.50
N ALA A 100 -19.53 6.63 -18.49
CA ALA A 100 -20.76 7.41 -18.56
C ALA A 100 -21.16 8.08 -17.24
N ALA A 101 -20.41 7.86 -16.15
CA ALA A 101 -20.72 8.33 -14.81
C ALA A 101 -22.09 7.84 -14.28
N GLU A 102 -22.43 6.57 -14.56
CA GLU A 102 -23.71 5.93 -14.23
C GLU A 102 -23.52 4.83 -13.16
N PRO A 103 -23.51 5.19 -11.85
CA PRO A 103 -23.16 4.27 -10.77
C PRO A 103 -24.14 3.11 -10.56
N GLU A 104 -25.44 3.31 -10.83
CA GLU A 104 -26.42 2.23 -10.79
C GLU A 104 -26.07 1.12 -11.81
N GLY A 105 -25.69 1.52 -13.02
CA GLY A 105 -25.30 0.58 -14.07
C GLY A 105 -23.99 -0.14 -13.77
N MET A 106 -23.03 0.56 -13.14
CA MET A 106 -21.78 -0.04 -12.67
C MET A 106 -22.05 -1.14 -11.65
N VAL A 107 -22.75 -0.84 -10.55
CA VAL A 107 -23.01 -1.83 -9.50
C VAL A 107 -23.80 -3.03 -10.03
N ASN A 108 -24.80 -2.79 -10.88
CA ASN A 108 -25.56 -3.87 -11.52
C ASN A 108 -24.69 -4.77 -12.41
N SER A 109 -23.66 -4.22 -13.06
CA SER A 109 -22.76 -5.00 -13.93
C SER A 109 -21.74 -5.80 -13.11
N ILE A 110 -21.17 -5.23 -12.05
CA ILE A 110 -20.25 -5.96 -11.17
C ILE A 110 -20.99 -7.04 -10.38
N ALA A 111 -22.20 -6.74 -9.88
CA ALA A 111 -23.05 -7.74 -9.23
C ALA A 111 -23.40 -8.90 -10.19
N ALA A 112 -23.66 -8.59 -11.47
CA ALA A 112 -23.87 -9.63 -12.47
C ALA A 112 -22.64 -10.52 -12.72
N ILE A 113 -21.41 -9.98 -12.60
CA ILE A 113 -20.19 -10.81 -12.63
C ILE A 113 -20.17 -11.76 -11.43
N ALA A 114 -20.48 -11.25 -10.23
CA ALA A 114 -20.57 -12.08 -9.03
C ALA A 114 -21.61 -13.19 -9.18
N ASP A 115 -22.84 -12.83 -9.57
CA ASP A 115 -23.96 -13.76 -9.76
C ASP A 115 -23.61 -14.84 -10.79
N LEU A 116 -22.92 -14.47 -11.88
CA LEU A 116 -22.49 -15.40 -12.91
C LEU A 116 -21.43 -16.37 -12.37
N LEU A 117 -20.40 -15.86 -11.69
CA LEU A 117 -19.31 -16.72 -11.17
C LEU A 117 -19.78 -17.64 -10.04
N GLU A 118 -20.78 -17.23 -9.26
CA GLU A 118 -21.41 -18.09 -8.25
C GLU A 118 -22.27 -19.18 -8.88
N ALA A 119 -23.01 -18.86 -9.95
CA ALA A 119 -23.89 -19.82 -10.63
C ALA A 119 -23.14 -20.79 -11.57
N MET A 120 -22.05 -20.32 -12.20
CA MET A 120 -21.30 -21.06 -13.21
C MET A 120 -19.78 -20.93 -12.99
N PRO A 121 -19.24 -21.36 -11.83
CA PRO A 121 -17.87 -21.07 -11.44
C PRO A 121 -16.84 -21.57 -12.45
N GLU A 122 -16.98 -22.77 -13.01
CA GLU A 122 -16.02 -23.32 -13.97
C GLU A 122 -16.37 -22.96 -15.41
N LEU A 123 -17.66 -22.75 -15.69
CA LEU A 123 -18.20 -22.69 -17.05
C LEU A 123 -18.32 -21.28 -17.63
N ALA A 124 -18.45 -20.24 -16.79
CA ALA A 124 -18.51 -18.85 -17.26
C ALA A 124 -17.26 -18.51 -18.09
N HIS A 125 -17.44 -17.83 -19.22
CA HIS A 125 -16.36 -17.53 -20.16
C HIS A 125 -15.53 -16.32 -19.70
N PRO A 126 -14.19 -16.35 -19.77
CA PRO A 126 -13.35 -17.49 -20.11
C PRO A 126 -13.43 -18.61 -19.07
N ALA A 127 -13.64 -19.84 -19.52
CA ALA A 127 -13.72 -21.01 -18.64
C ALA A 127 -12.36 -21.29 -17.97
N THR A 128 -12.37 -21.86 -16.76
CA THR A 128 -11.12 -22.14 -16.02
C THR A 128 -10.51 -23.51 -16.35
N SER A 129 -11.11 -24.28 -17.26
CA SER A 129 -10.66 -25.62 -17.68
C SER A 129 -9.23 -25.65 -18.20
N ASP A 130 -8.76 -24.57 -18.84
CA ASP A 130 -7.40 -24.43 -19.38
C ASP A 130 -6.50 -23.52 -18.53
N GLY A 131 -7.05 -23.01 -17.42
CA GLY A 131 -6.37 -22.18 -16.44
C GLY A 131 -7.16 -20.89 -16.19
N PRO A 132 -6.98 -20.23 -15.04
CA PRO A 132 -7.74 -19.03 -14.72
C PRO A 132 -7.18 -17.74 -15.33
N ARG A 133 -6.11 -17.80 -16.15
CA ARG A 133 -5.39 -16.61 -16.63
C ARG A 133 -6.31 -15.63 -17.37
N ASP A 134 -6.99 -16.09 -18.41
CA ASP A 134 -7.76 -15.18 -19.27
C ASP A 134 -8.96 -14.59 -18.53
N ARG A 135 -9.54 -15.35 -17.59
CA ARG A 135 -10.56 -14.84 -16.69
C ARG A 135 -9.98 -13.81 -15.71
N LEU A 136 -8.80 -14.08 -15.14
CA LEU A 136 -8.13 -13.12 -14.27
C LEU A 136 -7.84 -11.82 -15.00
N ASP A 137 -7.37 -11.88 -16.24
CA ASP A 137 -7.11 -10.70 -17.06
C ASP A 137 -8.41 -9.89 -17.26
N ALA A 138 -9.50 -10.55 -17.64
CA ALA A 138 -10.82 -9.92 -17.78
C ALA A 138 -11.36 -9.31 -16.48
N LEU A 139 -11.09 -9.91 -15.32
CA LEU A 139 -11.48 -9.35 -14.02
C LEU A 139 -10.59 -8.18 -13.63
N ASN A 140 -9.28 -8.28 -13.84
CA ASN A 140 -8.31 -7.25 -13.48
C ASN A 140 -8.50 -5.94 -14.27
N ASP A 141 -9.14 -6.01 -15.44
CA ASP A 141 -9.57 -4.84 -16.21
C ASP A 141 -10.60 -3.96 -15.48
N LEU A 142 -11.26 -4.46 -14.42
CA LEU A 142 -12.05 -3.63 -13.50
C LEU A 142 -11.18 -2.62 -12.71
N ALA A 143 -9.86 -2.84 -12.66
CA ALA A 143 -8.89 -1.92 -12.05
C ALA A 143 -8.13 -1.08 -13.08
N ALA A 144 -8.53 -1.11 -14.36
CA ALA A 144 -7.88 -0.34 -15.41
C ALA A 144 -7.97 1.18 -15.17
N VAL A 145 -6.86 1.89 -15.35
CA VAL A 145 -6.75 3.28 -14.89
C VAL A 145 -7.69 4.23 -15.66
N GLY A 146 -7.63 4.20 -16.98
CA GLY A 146 -8.42 5.10 -17.85
C GLY A 146 -9.94 4.83 -17.82
N PRO A 147 -10.41 3.58 -17.98
CA PRO A 147 -11.85 3.31 -18.08
C PRO A 147 -12.55 2.99 -16.75
N MET A 148 -11.83 2.87 -15.62
CA MET A 148 -12.42 2.60 -14.30
C MET A 148 -11.96 3.57 -13.22
N ILE A 149 -10.66 3.57 -12.89
CA ILE A 149 -10.12 4.32 -11.74
C ILE A 149 -10.35 5.81 -11.87
N LEU A 150 -10.01 6.40 -13.02
CA LEU A 150 -10.21 7.83 -13.25
C LEU A 150 -11.70 8.22 -13.31
N PRO A 151 -12.59 7.52 -14.03
CA PRO A 151 -14.02 7.82 -13.98
C PRO A 151 -14.59 7.83 -12.57
N ILE A 152 -14.25 6.84 -11.75
CA ILE A 152 -14.71 6.77 -10.36
C ILE A 152 -14.13 7.93 -9.53
N ARG A 153 -12.84 8.25 -9.68
CA ARG A 153 -12.21 9.38 -8.98
C ARG A 153 -12.86 10.73 -9.33
N TYR A 154 -13.32 10.89 -10.57
CA TYR A 154 -13.96 12.11 -11.08
C TYR A 154 -15.48 12.13 -10.91
N LEU A 155 -16.09 11.02 -10.48
CA LEU A 155 -17.53 10.89 -10.30
C LEU A 155 -18.10 12.06 -9.49
N ASP A 156 -19.05 12.78 -10.09
CA ASP A 156 -19.82 13.82 -9.40
C ASP A 156 -20.83 13.15 -8.46
N ILE A 157 -20.52 13.15 -7.18
CA ILE A 157 -21.30 12.48 -6.15
C ILE A 157 -22.68 13.13 -6.10
N ALA A 158 -23.68 12.38 -6.54
CA ALA A 158 -25.08 12.82 -6.61
C ALA A 158 -25.27 14.15 -7.35
N GLY A 159 -24.45 14.48 -8.36
CA GLY A 159 -24.60 15.72 -9.12
C GLY A 159 -24.48 16.98 -8.26
N THR A 160 -23.64 16.96 -7.22
CA THR A 160 -23.44 18.07 -6.28
C THR A 160 -22.29 18.97 -6.68
N GLY A 161 -21.50 18.57 -7.67
CA GLY A 161 -20.20 19.12 -8.03
C GLY A 161 -19.06 18.62 -7.13
N ALA A 162 -19.33 17.83 -6.10
CA ALA A 162 -18.31 17.23 -5.24
C ALA A 162 -17.82 15.91 -5.86
N SER A 163 -16.51 15.74 -5.93
CA SER A 163 -15.88 14.48 -6.34
C SER A 163 -14.63 14.22 -5.51
N ARG A 164 -14.20 12.95 -5.45
CA ARG A 164 -12.95 12.60 -4.76
C ARG A 164 -11.78 13.39 -5.27
N ARG A 165 -11.66 13.52 -6.59
CA ARG A 165 -10.66 14.36 -7.23
C ARG A 165 -10.67 15.79 -6.70
N ARG A 166 -11.83 16.45 -6.66
CA ARG A 166 -11.91 17.88 -6.29
C ARG A 166 -11.57 18.09 -4.82
N VAL A 167 -11.93 17.15 -3.96
CA VAL A 167 -11.49 17.13 -2.56
C VAL A 167 -9.97 16.93 -2.46
N MET A 168 -9.37 16.05 -3.28
CA MET A 168 -7.91 15.88 -3.31
C MET A 168 -7.18 17.15 -3.76
N VAL A 169 -7.70 17.87 -4.77
CA VAL A 169 -7.15 19.17 -5.20
C VAL A 169 -7.26 20.21 -4.09
N ALA A 170 -8.44 20.36 -3.47
CA ALA A 170 -8.65 21.31 -2.38
C ALA A 170 -7.77 21.01 -1.15
N ARG A 171 -7.34 19.76 -0.98
CA ARG A 171 -6.37 19.32 0.05
C ARG A 171 -4.91 19.45 -0.38
N GLY A 172 -4.62 19.96 -1.58
CA GLY A 172 -3.27 20.06 -2.14
C GLY A 172 -2.61 18.72 -2.48
N LYS A 173 -3.40 17.63 -2.58
CA LYS A 173 -2.89 16.29 -2.94
C LYS A 173 -2.77 16.09 -4.46
N LEU A 174 -3.51 16.86 -5.25
CA LEU A 174 -3.45 16.86 -6.72
C LEU A 174 -3.34 18.28 -7.25
N THR A 175 -2.78 18.41 -8.45
CA THR A 175 -2.74 19.67 -9.19
C THR A 175 -4.13 20.07 -9.65
N ALA A 176 -4.49 21.34 -9.43
CA ALA A 176 -5.74 21.91 -9.90
C ALA A 176 -5.81 21.92 -11.44
N HIS A 177 -7.00 21.63 -11.97
CA HIS A 177 -7.30 21.91 -13.37
C HIS A 177 -7.66 23.37 -13.60
N ASP A 178 -7.72 23.77 -14.87
CA ASP A 178 -8.28 25.05 -15.27
C ASP A 178 -9.66 25.27 -14.63
N GLY A 179 -9.80 26.33 -13.81
CA GLY A 179 -11.04 26.65 -13.11
C GLY A 179 -11.24 25.96 -11.75
N GLU A 180 -10.21 25.32 -11.19
CA GLU A 180 -10.24 24.70 -9.86
C GLU A 180 -9.40 25.46 -8.80
N ASP A 181 -9.02 26.70 -9.07
CA ASP A 181 -8.15 27.48 -8.17
C ASP A 181 -8.85 27.94 -6.87
N ASP A 182 -10.18 27.91 -6.83
CA ASP A 182 -11.03 28.41 -5.73
C ASP A 182 -11.94 27.34 -5.10
N LEU A 183 -11.56 26.06 -5.22
CA LEU A 183 -12.32 24.96 -4.62
C LEU A 183 -12.46 25.12 -3.09
N SER A 184 -13.70 24.99 -2.60
CA SER A 184 -14.02 25.01 -1.17
C SER A 184 -14.55 23.66 -0.72
N ILE A 185 -13.84 23.02 0.22
CA ILE A 185 -14.28 21.76 0.85
C ILE A 185 -15.61 21.97 1.58
N ASP A 186 -15.73 23.04 2.36
CA ASP A 186 -16.96 23.37 3.10
C ASP A 186 -18.16 23.53 2.17
N ALA A 187 -17.98 24.13 0.99
CA ALA A 187 -19.04 24.26 0.00
C ALA A 187 -19.44 22.91 -0.60
N MET A 188 -18.47 22.05 -0.92
CA MET A 188 -18.72 20.69 -1.42
C MET A 188 -19.46 19.85 -0.37
N PHE A 189 -19.00 19.87 0.88
CA PHE A 189 -19.62 19.10 1.97
C PHE A 189 -21.04 19.60 2.25
N ALA A 190 -21.25 20.92 2.29
CA ALA A 190 -22.59 21.48 2.42
C ALA A 190 -23.52 21.09 1.25
N ALA A 191 -23.00 20.89 0.04
CA ALA A 191 -23.80 20.44 -1.10
C ALA A 191 -24.19 18.95 -0.98
N LEU A 192 -23.27 18.11 -0.48
CA LEU A 192 -23.54 16.71 -0.15
C LEU A 192 -24.63 16.59 0.93
N SER A 193 -24.48 17.29 2.07
CA SER A 193 -25.46 17.26 3.16
C SER A 193 -26.84 17.82 2.77
N LYS A 194 -26.92 18.67 1.75
CA LYS A 194 -28.22 19.16 1.20
C LYS A 194 -28.88 18.17 0.26
N SER A 195 -28.14 17.19 -0.26
CA SER A 195 -28.59 16.22 -1.25
C SER A 195 -28.75 14.81 -0.68
N ARG A 196 -29.06 14.68 0.63
CA ARG A 196 -29.02 13.42 1.40
C ARG A 196 -29.62 12.23 0.67
N GLU A 197 -30.84 12.33 0.15
CA GLU A 197 -31.52 11.22 -0.53
C GLU A 197 -30.70 10.65 -1.71
N ARG A 198 -30.24 11.52 -2.61
CA ARG A 198 -29.42 11.11 -3.77
C ARG A 198 -28.03 10.64 -3.35
N VAL A 199 -27.46 11.22 -2.28
CA VAL A 199 -26.18 10.77 -1.73
C VAL A 199 -26.31 9.38 -1.11
N THR A 200 -27.38 9.10 -0.38
CA THR A 200 -27.67 7.77 0.18
C THR A 200 -27.81 6.72 -0.91
N GLU A 201 -28.46 7.05 -2.04
CA GLU A 201 -28.54 6.16 -3.20
C GLU A 201 -27.15 5.84 -3.77
N VAL A 202 -26.33 6.86 -4.02
CA VAL A 202 -24.95 6.67 -4.51
C VAL A 202 -24.09 5.89 -3.50
N THR A 203 -24.22 6.18 -2.20
CA THR A 203 -23.57 5.41 -1.13
C THR A 203 -23.94 3.94 -1.22
N GLY A 204 -25.23 3.61 -1.37
CA GLY A 204 -25.69 2.22 -1.51
C GLY A 204 -25.16 1.52 -2.75
N GLN A 205 -25.03 2.25 -3.87
CA GLN A 205 -24.42 1.72 -5.09
C GLN A 205 -22.93 1.43 -4.89
N LEU A 206 -22.19 2.35 -4.24
CA LEU A 206 -20.76 2.18 -3.96
C LEU A 206 -20.48 1.05 -2.97
N THR A 207 -21.28 0.90 -1.90
CA THR A 207 -21.16 -0.25 -0.99
C THR A 207 -21.51 -1.55 -1.70
N GLY A 208 -22.58 -1.55 -2.51
CA GLY A 208 -22.94 -2.71 -3.32
C GLY A 208 -21.82 -3.13 -4.29
N MET A 209 -21.03 -2.19 -4.83
CA MET A 209 -19.84 -2.51 -5.61
C MET A 209 -18.78 -3.21 -4.76
N LEU A 210 -18.48 -2.72 -3.54
CA LEU A 210 -17.50 -3.36 -2.64
C LEU A 210 -17.93 -4.78 -2.25
N ASP A 211 -19.23 -4.98 -2.00
CA ASP A 211 -19.81 -6.29 -1.69
C ASP A 211 -19.68 -7.24 -2.89
N ALA A 212 -20.03 -6.77 -4.09
CA ALA A 212 -19.91 -7.56 -5.32
C ALA A 212 -18.45 -7.94 -5.64
N LEU A 213 -17.49 -7.03 -5.43
CA LEU A 213 -16.06 -7.34 -5.60
C LEU A 213 -15.60 -8.45 -4.62
N THR A 214 -16.10 -8.42 -3.38
CA THR A 214 -15.82 -9.45 -2.37
C THR A 214 -16.44 -10.79 -2.77
N ARG A 215 -17.66 -10.78 -3.30
CA ARG A 215 -18.32 -11.99 -3.83
C ARG A 215 -17.54 -12.58 -5.01
N ILE A 216 -17.04 -11.75 -5.92
CA ILE A 216 -16.19 -12.19 -7.04
C ILE A 216 -14.90 -12.83 -6.53
N GLU A 217 -14.20 -12.19 -5.58
CA GLU A 217 -12.98 -12.75 -4.96
C GLU A 217 -13.27 -14.11 -4.32
N ASN A 218 -14.35 -14.22 -3.56
CA ASN A 218 -14.76 -15.47 -2.92
C ASN A 218 -15.08 -16.57 -3.95
N ALA A 219 -15.80 -16.25 -5.03
CA ALA A 219 -16.10 -17.19 -6.10
C ALA A 219 -14.82 -17.67 -6.81
N CYS A 220 -13.85 -16.78 -7.05
CA CYS A 220 -12.56 -17.13 -7.65
C CYS A 220 -11.71 -18.04 -6.72
N LEU A 221 -11.75 -17.78 -5.41
CA LEU A 221 -11.05 -18.60 -4.41
C LEU A 221 -11.70 -19.97 -4.20
N ALA A 222 -13.02 -20.06 -4.32
CA ALA A 222 -13.79 -21.30 -4.20
C ALA A 222 -13.75 -22.19 -5.45
N ASN A 223 -13.27 -21.66 -6.58
CA ASN A 223 -13.15 -22.40 -7.85
C ASN A 223 -12.22 -23.62 -7.74
N GLU A 224 -12.43 -24.65 -8.58
CA GLU A 224 -11.53 -25.80 -8.67
C GLU A 224 -10.06 -25.44 -8.92
N ARG A 225 -9.82 -24.30 -9.60
CA ARG A 225 -8.50 -23.70 -9.76
C ARG A 225 -8.48 -22.32 -9.10
N PRO A 226 -8.20 -22.25 -7.79
CA PRO A 226 -8.24 -21.00 -7.04
C PRO A 226 -7.33 -19.93 -7.66
N HIS A 227 -7.86 -18.71 -7.74
CA HIS A 227 -7.17 -17.54 -8.26
C HIS A 227 -7.65 -16.28 -7.55
N THR A 228 -6.85 -15.21 -7.62
CA THR A 228 -7.13 -13.96 -6.89
C THR A 228 -7.08 -12.78 -7.84
N PRO A 229 -8.22 -12.17 -8.20
CA PRO A 229 -8.23 -10.93 -8.95
C PRO A 229 -7.70 -9.76 -8.12
N GLN A 230 -7.22 -8.70 -8.78
CA GLN A 230 -6.56 -7.56 -8.16
C GLN A 230 -7.46 -6.33 -8.12
N PHE A 231 -8.32 -6.24 -7.11
CA PHE A 231 -9.27 -5.13 -6.95
C PHE A 231 -8.82 -4.00 -6.02
N GLY A 232 -7.61 -4.09 -5.43
CA GLY A 232 -7.16 -3.17 -4.40
C GLY A 232 -7.22 -1.69 -4.78
N ALA A 233 -6.85 -1.34 -6.01
CA ALA A 233 -6.92 0.04 -6.50
C ALA A 233 -8.38 0.54 -6.63
N LEU A 234 -9.26 -0.30 -7.17
CA LEU A 234 -10.69 0.01 -7.31
C LEU A 234 -11.37 0.16 -5.95
N ARG A 235 -11.11 -0.77 -5.01
CA ARG A 235 -11.62 -0.69 -3.62
C ARG A 235 -11.18 0.61 -2.96
N ALA A 236 -9.89 0.95 -3.05
CA ALA A 236 -9.35 2.15 -2.47
C ALA A 236 -9.98 3.43 -3.04
N GLU A 237 -10.34 3.47 -4.34
CA GLU A 237 -11.06 4.60 -4.95
C GLU A 237 -12.49 4.73 -4.43
N ILE A 238 -13.23 3.62 -4.33
CA ILE A 238 -14.60 3.60 -3.80
C ILE A 238 -14.62 3.98 -2.32
N GLU A 239 -13.75 3.38 -1.51
CA GLU A 239 -13.65 3.63 -0.06
C GLU A 239 -13.39 5.09 0.25
N GLY A 240 -12.45 5.75 -0.42
CA GLY A 240 -12.22 7.17 -0.15
C GLY A 240 -13.29 8.12 -0.73
N ILE A 241 -14.20 7.67 -1.60
CA ILE A 241 -15.45 8.42 -1.86
C ILE A 241 -16.38 8.30 -0.66
N LEU A 242 -16.54 7.08 -0.12
CA LEU A 242 -17.34 6.84 1.09
C LEU A 242 -16.80 7.62 2.30
N GLU A 243 -15.48 7.70 2.46
CA GLU A 243 -14.84 8.53 3.50
C GLU A 243 -15.19 10.01 3.35
N ILE A 244 -15.20 10.54 2.12
CA ILE A 244 -15.58 11.94 1.85
C ILE A 244 -17.04 12.19 2.22
N ILE A 245 -17.94 11.25 1.89
CA ILE A 245 -19.36 11.35 2.24
C ILE A 245 -19.53 11.32 3.77
N ALA A 246 -18.86 10.38 4.44
CA ALA A 246 -18.92 10.24 5.90
C ALA A 246 -18.33 11.47 6.64
N GLU A 247 -17.29 12.09 6.08
CA GLU A 247 -16.71 13.31 6.64
C GLU A 247 -17.63 14.53 6.44
N ALA A 248 -18.33 14.61 5.32
CA ALA A 248 -19.30 15.66 5.05
C ALA A 248 -20.53 15.56 5.97
N ASP A 249 -20.98 14.34 6.25
CA ASP A 249 -22.14 14.06 7.09
C ASP A 249 -22.07 12.60 7.60
N PRO A 250 -21.75 12.36 8.89
CA PRO A 250 -21.63 11.02 9.43
C PRO A 250 -22.92 10.18 9.33
N ASP A 251 -24.10 10.80 9.24
CA ASP A 251 -25.36 10.07 9.06
C ASP A 251 -25.51 9.52 7.63
N LEU A 252 -24.73 10.04 6.67
CA LEU A 252 -24.67 9.56 5.28
C LEU A 252 -23.62 8.47 5.08
N ALA A 253 -22.84 8.16 6.11
CA ALA A 253 -21.90 7.05 6.09
C ALA A 253 -22.67 5.73 5.88
N PRO A 254 -22.05 4.74 5.21
CA PRO A 254 -22.65 3.42 5.06
C PRO A 254 -22.95 2.84 6.44
N GLN A 255 -24.23 2.51 6.68
CA GLN A 255 -24.63 1.86 7.92
C GLN A 255 -24.28 0.38 7.81
N ASN A 256 -23.41 -0.10 8.70
CA ASN A 256 -23.18 -1.53 8.83
C ASN A 256 -24.44 -2.16 9.41
N GLU A 257 -25.25 -2.83 8.59
CA GLU A 257 -26.36 -3.71 9.04
C GLU A 257 -25.84 -5.01 9.68
N ALA A 258 -24.69 -4.96 10.36
CA ALA A 258 -24.08 -6.09 11.04
C ALA A 258 -24.24 -5.94 12.55
N ASP A 259 -25.48 -5.77 13.03
CA ASP A 259 -25.78 -5.83 14.46
C ASP A 259 -27.26 -6.15 14.74
N GLU A 260 -27.88 -7.07 13.99
CA GLU A 260 -29.18 -7.63 14.40
C GLU A 260 -29.51 -8.99 13.74
N ALA A 261 -28.69 -10.01 13.96
CA ALA A 261 -29.14 -11.41 13.94
C ALA A 261 -28.09 -12.34 14.57
N GLY A 262 -28.17 -12.51 15.89
CA GLY A 262 -27.54 -13.64 16.54
C GLY A 262 -28.32 -14.91 16.24
N GLU A 263 -27.69 -15.85 15.51
CA GLU A 263 -27.88 -17.27 15.78
C GLU A 263 -26.62 -18.05 15.37
N SER A 264 -25.98 -18.63 16.38
CA SER A 264 -24.77 -19.42 16.29
C SER A 264 -25.02 -20.69 15.48
N VAL A 265 -24.42 -20.79 14.29
CA VAL A 265 -24.10 -22.07 13.66
C VAL A 265 -22.60 -22.27 13.78
N ALA A 266 -22.22 -23.29 14.57
CA ALA A 266 -20.83 -23.68 14.74
C ALA A 266 -20.29 -24.24 13.42
N GLU A 267 -19.51 -23.42 12.70
CA GLU A 267 -18.82 -23.83 11.49
C GLU A 267 -17.39 -24.28 11.83
N ALA A 268 -17.06 -25.49 11.38
CA ALA A 268 -15.78 -26.13 11.58
C ALA A 268 -14.67 -25.35 10.83
N ALA A 269 -13.69 -24.86 11.59
CA ALA A 269 -12.58 -24.09 11.08
C ALA A 269 -11.71 -24.88 10.10
N ALA A 270 -11.70 -24.48 8.83
CA ALA A 270 -10.56 -24.63 7.93
C ALA A 270 -9.51 -23.55 8.26
N PRO A 271 -8.20 -23.83 8.08
CA PRO A 271 -7.15 -22.98 8.64
C PRO A 271 -7.09 -21.64 7.90
N LYS A 272 -7.30 -20.55 8.64
CA LYS A 272 -6.93 -19.19 8.21
C LYS A 272 -5.47 -19.20 7.75
N ALA A 273 -5.21 -18.74 6.53
CA ALA A 273 -3.89 -18.27 6.16
C ALA A 273 -3.52 -17.19 7.18
N ALA A 274 -2.50 -17.47 7.99
CA ALA A 274 -2.02 -16.54 9.00
C ALA A 274 -1.64 -15.24 8.29
N ALA A 275 -2.21 -14.11 8.73
CA ALA A 275 -1.69 -12.81 8.34
C ALA A 275 -0.18 -12.83 8.60
N VAL A 276 0.62 -12.56 7.57
CA VAL A 276 2.08 -12.53 7.70
C VAL A 276 2.42 -11.31 8.54
N VAL A 277 2.48 -11.48 9.86
CA VAL A 277 2.83 -10.42 10.79
C VAL A 277 4.35 -10.24 10.74
N THR A 278 4.80 -9.24 9.98
CA THR A 278 6.19 -8.79 10.05
C THR A 278 6.34 -7.78 11.18
N SER A 279 7.30 -7.98 12.08
CA SER A 279 7.62 -6.98 13.11
C SER A 279 8.15 -5.70 12.46
N GLU A 280 7.91 -4.56 13.12
CA GLU A 280 8.41 -3.25 12.70
C GLU A 280 9.94 -3.22 12.64
N VAL A 281 10.49 -2.54 11.63
CA VAL A 281 11.94 -2.40 11.43
C VAL A 281 12.49 -1.33 12.36
N GLN A 282 13.49 -1.68 13.17
CA GLN A 282 13.94 -0.81 14.27
C GLN A 282 15.23 -0.02 13.94
N SER A 283 15.99 -0.43 12.92
CA SER A 283 17.27 0.19 12.58
C SER A 283 17.70 -0.09 11.14
N HIS A 284 18.73 0.63 10.66
CA HIS A 284 19.37 0.35 9.36
C HIS A 284 19.96 -1.07 9.30
N GLU A 285 20.43 -1.60 10.43
CA GLU A 285 21.01 -2.95 10.49
C GLU A 285 19.93 -4.03 10.44
N ASP A 286 18.80 -3.82 11.13
CA ASP A 286 17.61 -4.68 11.01
C ASP A 286 17.06 -4.65 9.58
N ALA A 287 16.96 -3.45 8.99
CA ALA A 287 16.58 -3.29 7.59
C ALA A 287 17.49 -4.07 6.64
N ARG A 288 18.81 -3.96 6.82
CA ARG A 288 19.81 -4.70 6.04
C ARG A 288 19.63 -6.22 6.22
N ALA A 289 19.46 -6.70 7.45
CA ALA A 289 19.26 -8.13 7.73
C ALA A 289 18.00 -8.68 7.05
N ARG A 290 16.90 -7.93 7.01
CA ARG A 290 15.66 -8.30 6.32
C ARG A 290 15.83 -8.39 4.80
N LEU A 291 16.53 -7.45 4.19
CA LEU A 291 16.83 -7.50 2.76
C LEU A 291 17.77 -8.67 2.44
N VAL A 292 18.75 -8.99 3.29
CA VAL A 292 19.60 -10.19 3.13
C VAL A 292 18.78 -11.48 3.20
N ALA A 293 17.85 -11.60 4.15
CA ALA A 293 16.96 -12.75 4.25
C ALA A 293 16.06 -12.89 3.00
N THR A 294 15.59 -11.76 2.48
CA THR A 294 14.79 -11.70 1.25
C THR A 294 15.60 -12.08 0.01
N GLU A 295 16.82 -11.58 -0.13
CA GLU A 295 17.77 -11.97 -1.19
C GLU A 295 18.07 -13.47 -1.12
N SER A 296 18.28 -14.00 0.08
CA SER A 296 18.53 -15.42 0.30
C SER A 296 17.35 -16.27 -0.18
N TYR A 297 16.11 -15.84 0.06
CA TYR A 297 14.93 -16.51 -0.50
C TYR A 297 14.95 -16.51 -2.03
N PHE A 298 15.04 -15.35 -2.68
CA PHE A 298 15.03 -15.25 -4.14
C PHE A 298 16.18 -16.06 -4.77
N ALA A 299 17.38 -16.01 -4.20
CA ALA A 299 18.53 -16.75 -4.71
C ALA A 299 18.31 -18.28 -4.74
N HIS A 300 17.54 -18.82 -3.79
CA HIS A 300 17.30 -20.26 -3.68
C HIS A 300 16.00 -20.72 -4.35
N HIS A 301 14.96 -19.88 -4.36
CA HIS A 301 13.62 -20.28 -4.79
C HIS A 301 13.19 -19.63 -6.12
N GLU A 302 13.72 -18.46 -6.46
CA GLU A 302 13.32 -17.67 -7.63
C GLU A 302 14.52 -16.93 -8.27
N PRO A 303 15.56 -17.66 -8.75
CA PRO A 303 16.83 -17.05 -9.17
C PRO A 303 16.72 -16.14 -10.40
N SER A 304 15.62 -16.19 -11.14
CA SER A 304 15.34 -15.32 -12.29
C SER A 304 14.49 -14.09 -11.96
N SER A 305 14.17 -13.87 -10.68
CA SER A 305 13.35 -12.73 -10.26
C SER A 305 14.10 -11.41 -10.43
N ALA A 306 13.55 -10.47 -11.23
CA ALA A 306 14.11 -9.13 -11.37
C ALA A 306 14.00 -8.31 -10.07
N ALA A 307 13.09 -8.69 -9.16
CA ALA A 307 12.93 -8.04 -7.86
C ALA A 307 14.23 -8.10 -7.04
N VAL A 308 14.96 -9.23 -7.08
CA VAL A 308 16.19 -9.42 -6.29
C VAL A 308 17.28 -8.41 -6.65
N LEU A 309 17.34 -7.95 -7.91
CA LEU A 309 18.33 -6.97 -8.35
C LEU A 309 18.08 -5.62 -7.68
N LEU A 310 16.82 -5.19 -7.60
CA LEU A 310 16.41 -3.95 -6.95
C LEU A 310 16.52 -4.04 -5.43
N VAL A 311 16.21 -5.20 -4.84
CA VAL A 311 16.44 -5.48 -3.40
C VAL A 311 17.94 -5.38 -3.07
N THR A 312 18.79 -6.00 -3.89
CA THR A 312 20.25 -5.96 -3.73
C THR A 312 20.77 -4.53 -3.84
N GLN A 313 20.30 -3.80 -4.85
CA GLN A 313 20.66 -2.41 -5.06
C GLN A 313 20.25 -1.54 -3.86
N ALA A 314 19.04 -1.71 -3.35
CA ALA A 314 18.56 -1.02 -2.17
C ALA A 314 19.43 -1.35 -0.95
N ARG A 315 19.74 -2.63 -0.68
CA ARG A 315 20.62 -3.02 0.43
C ARG A 315 22.00 -2.37 0.35
N MET A 316 22.57 -2.25 -0.85
CA MET A 316 23.87 -1.60 -1.08
C MET A 316 23.85 -0.08 -0.84
N LEU A 317 22.68 0.55 -0.85
CA LEU A 317 22.50 1.97 -0.61
C LEU A 317 22.21 2.31 0.86
N ILE A 318 21.87 1.33 1.71
CA ILE A 318 21.62 1.57 3.14
C ILE A 318 22.86 2.19 3.80
N GLY A 319 22.70 3.39 4.36
CA GLY A 319 23.75 4.15 5.03
C GLY A 319 24.69 4.93 4.10
N LYS A 320 24.41 4.97 2.80
CA LYS A 320 25.15 5.83 1.85
C LYS A 320 24.58 7.24 1.81
N SER A 321 25.44 8.21 1.53
CA SER A 321 24.98 9.59 1.30
C SER A 321 24.15 9.69 0.02
N LEU A 322 23.35 10.76 -0.11
CA LEU A 322 22.58 11.02 -1.34
C LEU A 322 23.48 11.08 -2.58
N ILE A 323 24.69 11.64 -2.46
CA ILE A 323 25.64 11.75 -3.58
C ILE A 323 26.21 10.38 -3.95
N ASP A 324 26.57 9.55 -2.96
CA ASP A 324 27.01 8.18 -3.24
C ASP A 324 25.87 7.36 -3.86
N ALA A 325 24.62 7.56 -3.41
CA ALA A 325 23.47 6.89 -4.00
C ALA A 325 23.23 7.32 -5.45
N PHE A 326 23.39 8.62 -5.73
CA PHE A 326 23.26 9.19 -7.07
C PHE A 326 24.34 8.64 -8.03
N GLU A 327 25.59 8.52 -7.58
CA GLU A 327 26.68 7.92 -8.35
C GLU A 327 26.47 6.43 -8.64
N VAL A 328 25.95 5.68 -7.66
CA VAL A 328 25.69 4.24 -7.81
C VAL A 328 24.50 4.01 -8.74
N LEU A 329 23.43 4.81 -8.64
CA LEU A 329 22.21 4.63 -9.45
C LEU A 329 22.33 5.19 -10.87
N MET A 330 23.11 6.26 -11.05
CA MET A 330 23.22 6.97 -12.32
C MET A 330 24.69 7.20 -12.71
N PRO A 331 25.51 6.14 -12.86
CA PRO A 331 26.96 6.27 -13.02
C PRO A 331 27.39 7.08 -14.26
N ASN A 332 26.58 7.05 -15.33
CA ASN A 332 26.88 7.77 -16.56
C ASN A 332 26.42 9.24 -16.54
N SER A 333 25.42 9.57 -15.73
CA SER A 333 24.82 10.91 -15.68
C SER A 333 25.31 11.72 -14.48
N ALA A 334 25.63 11.07 -13.37
CA ALA A 334 26.05 11.72 -12.14
C ALA A 334 27.24 12.68 -12.32
N PRO A 335 28.33 12.31 -13.03
CA PRO A 335 29.48 13.20 -13.21
C PRO A 335 29.16 14.52 -13.93
N PHE A 336 28.11 14.54 -14.75
CA PHE A 336 27.72 15.68 -15.58
C PHE A 336 26.50 16.44 -15.03
N SER A 337 25.94 16.00 -13.90
CA SER A 337 24.75 16.58 -13.31
C SER A 337 25.01 17.97 -12.71
N LYS A 338 24.01 18.84 -12.86
CA LYS A 338 23.88 20.12 -12.16
C LYS A 338 22.56 20.13 -11.41
N VAL A 339 22.61 20.26 -10.09
CA VAL A 339 21.42 20.31 -9.24
C VAL A 339 21.05 21.76 -8.99
N ALA A 340 19.87 22.17 -9.44
CA ALA A 340 19.30 23.48 -9.17
C ALA A 340 18.52 23.43 -7.85
N PHE A 341 18.92 24.26 -6.88
CA PHE A 341 18.21 24.34 -5.59
C PHE A 341 17.23 25.52 -5.54
N ILE A 342 17.45 26.53 -6.38
CA ILE A 342 16.57 27.70 -6.52
C ILE A 342 16.48 28.02 -8.01
N THR A 343 15.31 27.75 -8.60
CA THR A 343 15.05 27.88 -10.03
C THR A 343 15.12 29.32 -10.53
N ASP A 344 14.80 30.29 -9.67
CA ASP A 344 14.51 31.66 -10.11
C ASP A 344 15.78 32.52 -10.27
N ASN A 345 16.90 32.11 -9.65
CA ASN A 345 18.14 32.89 -9.61
C ASN A 345 19.34 32.17 -10.24
N GLY A 346 19.14 31.00 -10.85
CA GLY A 346 20.19 30.24 -11.52
C GLY A 346 21.23 29.60 -10.59
N PHE A 347 20.95 29.47 -9.29
CA PHE A 347 21.86 28.81 -8.35
C PHE A 347 21.86 27.29 -8.57
N GLN A 348 22.99 26.78 -9.05
CA GLN A 348 23.20 25.37 -9.36
C GLN A 348 24.52 24.88 -8.78
N LEU A 349 24.53 23.66 -8.24
CA LEU A 349 25.75 22.99 -7.81
C LEU A 349 26.09 21.88 -8.80
N ALA A 350 27.33 21.92 -9.31
CA ALA A 350 27.87 20.85 -10.13
C ALA A 350 28.32 19.67 -9.24
N HIS A 351 28.36 18.48 -9.83
CA HIS A 351 28.73 17.25 -9.13
C HIS A 351 30.01 17.34 -8.26
N PRO A 352 31.14 17.95 -8.70
CA PRO A 352 32.32 18.08 -7.84
C PRO A 352 32.07 18.88 -6.56
N GLN A 353 31.24 19.93 -6.63
CA GLN A 353 30.88 20.77 -5.48
C GLN A 353 29.98 19.99 -4.52
N LEU A 354 29.01 19.25 -5.05
CA LEU A 354 28.14 18.38 -4.26
C LEU A 354 28.94 17.30 -3.50
N ARG A 355 29.97 16.73 -4.13
CA ARG A 355 30.85 15.73 -3.51
C ARG A 355 31.71 16.33 -2.40
N THR A 356 32.23 17.55 -2.58
CA THR A 356 32.91 18.29 -1.50
C THR A 356 31.98 18.50 -0.31
N LEU A 357 30.75 18.97 -0.54
CA LEU A 357 29.77 19.20 0.53
C LEU A 357 29.36 17.92 1.25
N ALA A 358 29.16 16.82 0.51
CA ALA A 358 28.84 15.51 1.10
C ALA A 358 29.98 15.01 2.01
N ASN A 359 31.24 15.18 1.60
CA ASN A 359 32.39 14.79 2.41
C ASN A 359 32.53 15.64 3.68
N GLU A 360 32.26 16.94 3.61
CA GLU A 360 32.25 17.81 4.79
C GLU A 360 31.17 17.38 5.81
N MET A 361 29.98 17.00 5.34
CA MET A 361 28.89 16.51 6.20
C MET A 361 29.23 15.17 6.88
N LEU A 362 29.98 14.29 6.20
CA LEU A 362 30.36 12.97 6.74
C LEU A 362 31.58 13.01 7.67
N THR A 363 32.39 14.08 7.61
CA THR A 363 33.63 14.22 8.40
C THR A 363 33.50 15.14 9.61
N ALA A 364 32.35 15.82 9.77
CA ALA A 364 32.07 16.61 10.96
C ALA A 364 31.91 15.68 12.19
N PRO A 365 32.79 15.76 13.21
CA PRO A 365 32.52 15.08 14.47
C PRO A 365 31.19 15.60 15.04
N PRO A 366 30.40 14.76 15.74
CA PRO A 366 29.22 15.24 16.43
C PRO A 366 29.63 16.43 17.32
N PRO A 367 28.79 17.48 17.43
CA PRO A 367 29.11 18.60 18.30
C PRO A 367 29.41 18.03 19.69
N GLU A 368 30.58 18.40 20.24
CA GLU A 368 30.88 18.09 21.63
C GLU A 368 29.70 18.62 22.47
N PRO A 369 29.16 17.82 23.40
CA PRO A 369 28.08 18.29 24.25
C PRO A 369 28.53 19.61 24.88
N GLU A 370 27.75 20.67 24.69
CA GLU A 370 28.03 21.95 25.30
C GLU A 370 28.30 21.71 26.79
N PRO A 371 29.41 22.22 27.35
CA PRO A 371 29.67 22.06 28.77
C PRO A 371 28.44 22.61 29.50
N GLN A 372 27.80 21.73 30.27
CA GLN A 372 26.66 22.11 31.09
C GLN A 372 27.08 23.36 31.87
N PRO A 373 26.25 24.43 31.89
CA PRO A 373 26.56 25.59 32.71
C PRO A 373 26.84 25.10 34.12
N GLU A 374 28.00 25.46 34.67
CA GLU A 374 28.36 25.14 36.05
C GLU A 374 27.16 25.50 36.94
N PRO A 375 26.74 24.62 37.86
CA PRO A 375 25.65 24.92 38.77
C PRO A 375 25.95 26.25 39.45
N ALA A 376 25.02 27.20 39.34
CA ALA A 376 25.15 28.50 39.99
C ALA A 376 25.52 28.28 41.47
N PRO A 377 26.51 29.01 42.01
CA PRO A 377 26.88 28.88 43.41
C PRO A 377 25.62 29.09 44.27
N PRO A 378 25.44 28.27 45.33
CA PRO A 378 24.25 28.33 46.15
C PRO A 378 24.03 29.75 46.68
N PRO A 379 22.79 30.25 46.73
CA PRO A 379 22.49 31.55 47.30
C PRO A 379 23.00 31.61 48.75
N PRO A 380 23.53 32.75 49.21
CA PRO A 380 24.05 32.88 50.57
C PRO A 380 22.96 32.54 51.58
N ALA A 381 23.33 31.74 52.59
CA ALA A 381 22.44 31.27 53.63
C ALA A 381 21.72 32.46 54.32
N PRO A 382 20.40 32.40 54.52
CA PRO A 382 19.70 33.36 55.35
C PRO A 382 20.24 33.28 56.80
N PRO A 383 20.35 34.41 57.51
CA PRO A 383 20.95 34.46 58.84
C PRO A 383 20.16 33.61 59.86
N GLU A 384 20.92 32.93 60.71
CA GLU A 384 20.47 32.04 61.77
C GLU A 384 19.37 32.68 62.64
N ALA A 385 18.17 32.13 62.56
CA ALA A 385 17.12 32.36 63.53
C ALA A 385 17.32 31.39 64.70
N VAL A 386 17.62 31.98 65.85
CA VAL A 386 17.80 31.38 67.17
C VAL A 386 16.68 30.38 67.47
N THR A 387 17.02 29.12 67.72
CA THR A 387 16.12 28.11 68.29
C THR A 387 15.98 28.30 69.80
N PRO A 388 14.76 28.28 70.37
CA PRO A 388 14.57 27.94 71.77
C PRO A 388 14.40 26.42 71.95
N VAL A 389 15.12 25.98 72.97
CA VAL A 389 15.36 24.66 73.58
C VAL A 389 14.10 23.92 74.11
N GLU A 390 14.22 22.59 74.16
CA GLU A 390 13.49 21.56 74.96
C GLU A 390 12.04 21.25 74.57
N GLU A 391 11.60 19.98 74.50
CA GLU A 391 11.68 18.97 75.55
C GLU A 391 11.62 17.51 75.02
N THR A 392 12.29 16.64 75.77
CA THR A 392 12.57 15.21 75.62
C THR A 392 11.35 14.30 75.84
N LEU A 393 11.39 13.06 75.30
CA LEU A 393 11.05 11.76 75.92
C LEU A 393 10.98 10.69 74.80
N GLY A 394 11.99 9.82 74.64
CA GLY A 394 12.05 8.45 75.20
C GLY A 394 11.42 7.47 74.18
N SER A 395 11.97 6.34 73.76
CA SER A 395 12.82 5.26 74.31
C SER A 395 12.84 4.19 73.19
N THR A 396 13.80 3.30 72.93
CA THR A 396 14.90 2.70 73.71
C THR A 396 15.61 1.68 72.78
N ASP A 397 16.93 1.58 72.95
CA ASP A 397 17.80 0.40 72.96
C ASP A 397 17.87 -0.50 71.70
N ASP A 398 18.99 -1.11 71.32
CA ASP A 398 20.19 -1.44 72.09
C ASP A 398 21.37 -1.75 71.14
N GLU A 399 22.54 -1.66 71.75
CA GLU A 399 23.92 -1.95 71.39
C GLU A 399 24.16 -3.17 70.49
N GLY A 400 25.27 -3.30 69.76
CA GLY A 400 26.53 -2.57 69.81
C GLY A 400 27.62 -3.43 69.14
N GLU A 401 28.67 -2.72 68.70
CA GLU A 401 30.07 -3.16 68.69
C GLU A 401 30.48 -4.39 67.85
N SER A 402 31.63 -4.43 67.20
CA SER A 402 32.67 -3.47 66.85
C SER A 402 33.72 -4.29 66.08
N GLU A 403 34.50 -3.59 65.26
CA GLU A 403 35.91 -3.92 64.97
C GLU A 403 36.25 -5.22 64.23
N SER A 404 37.39 -5.33 63.55
CA SER A 404 38.22 -4.43 62.74
C SER A 404 39.33 -5.33 62.18
N GLY A 405 39.78 -5.02 60.97
CA GLY A 405 41.10 -5.36 60.43
C GLY A 405 41.39 -6.85 60.21
N ASP A 406 42.36 -7.24 59.40
CA ASP A 406 43.14 -6.59 58.36
C ASP A 406 43.88 -7.75 57.69
N ASP A 407 44.12 -7.57 56.39
CA ASP A 407 45.27 -8.00 55.62
C ASP A 407 45.71 -9.48 55.44
N ASP A 408 46.16 -9.64 54.19
CA ASP A 408 47.32 -10.39 53.71
C ASP A 408 47.19 -11.82 53.17
N HIS A 409 47.17 -11.85 51.83
CA HIS A 409 48.25 -12.35 50.96
C HIS A 409 48.44 -13.88 50.79
N ALA A 410 47.93 -14.36 49.64
CA ALA A 410 48.62 -15.19 48.62
C ALA A 410 49.05 -16.64 48.98
N PRO A 411 49.45 -17.48 48.01
CA PRO A 411 48.95 -17.67 46.64
C PRO A 411 48.72 -19.17 46.30
N ASP A 412 48.32 -19.39 45.05
CA ASP A 412 48.79 -20.46 44.15
C ASP A 412 48.16 -21.87 44.10
N THR A 413 47.98 -22.25 42.83
CA THR A 413 48.14 -23.58 42.21
C THR A 413 47.00 -24.61 42.15
N ASP A 414 46.73 -24.95 40.88
CA ASP A 414 46.60 -26.29 40.28
C ASP A 414 45.26 -27.04 40.25
N GLU A 415 44.83 -27.19 38.98
CA GLU A 415 44.48 -28.42 38.26
C GLU A 415 43.33 -29.33 38.74
N GLU A 416 42.40 -29.49 37.78
CA GLU A 416 41.78 -30.75 37.35
C GLU A 416 41.21 -31.71 38.42
N ARG A 417 39.87 -31.87 38.44
CA ARG A 417 39.19 -33.09 37.95
C ARG A 417 37.70 -33.14 38.29
N ASN A 418 36.96 -33.55 37.27
CA ASN A 418 35.66 -34.23 37.27
C ASN A 418 35.28 -34.95 38.57
N ASN A 419 34.09 -34.67 39.11
CA ASN A 419 32.94 -35.58 39.05
C ASN A 419 31.72 -34.98 39.76
N ALA A 420 30.57 -35.01 39.08
CA ALA A 420 29.24 -34.96 39.71
C ALA A 420 29.04 -36.26 40.55
N PRO A 421 28.19 -36.31 41.60
CA PRO A 421 26.76 -36.04 41.49
C PRO A 421 26.07 -35.34 42.68
N GLU A 422 24.88 -34.81 42.36
CA GLU A 422 23.69 -34.51 43.18
C GLU A 422 23.80 -34.36 44.71
N ALA A 423 23.44 -33.17 45.22
CA ALA A 423 22.46 -33.03 46.32
C ALA A 423 22.13 -31.55 46.64
N VAL A 424 20.82 -31.26 46.62
CA VAL A 424 20.07 -30.40 47.55
C VAL A 424 20.24 -28.87 47.46
N ALA A 425 19.06 -28.22 47.43
CA ALA A 425 18.82 -26.80 47.32
C ALA A 425 19.36 -25.95 48.49
N VAL A 426 19.89 -24.78 48.14
CA VAL A 426 19.92 -23.58 48.99
C VAL A 426 19.52 -22.40 48.10
N GLU A 427 18.49 -21.67 48.53
CA GLU A 427 18.02 -20.44 47.90
C GLU A 427 18.92 -19.24 48.25
N ALA A 428 18.93 -18.30 47.31
CA ALA A 428 19.15 -16.85 47.46
C ALA A 428 20.56 -16.34 47.82
N ASP A 429 21.26 -15.85 46.79
CA ASP A 429 21.71 -14.46 46.81
C ASP A 429 21.65 -13.86 45.39
N SER A 430 20.93 -12.76 45.25
CA SER A 430 20.62 -12.10 43.99
C SER A 430 21.79 -11.24 43.51
N HIS A 431 22.73 -11.84 42.79
CA HIS A 431 23.64 -11.11 41.93
C HIS A 431 22.96 -10.87 40.57
N VAL A 432 22.65 -9.62 40.26
CA VAL A 432 22.14 -9.21 38.94
C VAL A 432 23.26 -9.45 37.92
N ALA A 433 23.19 -10.58 37.22
CA ALA A 433 23.98 -10.83 36.03
C ALA A 433 23.60 -9.79 34.94
N PRO A 434 24.56 -9.23 34.19
CA PRO A 434 24.23 -8.37 33.06
C PRO A 434 23.33 -9.15 32.11
N ALA A 435 22.21 -8.54 31.71
CA ALA A 435 21.21 -9.16 30.87
C ALA A 435 21.89 -9.81 29.64
N PRO A 436 21.55 -11.06 29.30
CA PRO A 436 22.10 -11.69 28.10
C PRO A 436 21.73 -10.81 26.90
N VAL A 437 22.74 -10.37 26.16
CA VAL A 437 22.56 -9.72 24.87
C VAL A 437 21.79 -10.73 24.01
N GLN A 438 20.48 -10.53 23.83
CA GLN A 438 19.67 -11.40 22.99
C GLN A 438 20.27 -11.34 21.59
N GLN A 439 20.84 -12.46 21.15
CA GLN A 439 21.24 -12.59 19.75
C GLN A 439 19.95 -12.45 18.91
N PRO A 440 19.91 -11.55 17.92
CA PRO A 440 18.72 -11.36 17.11
C PRO A 440 18.36 -12.69 16.46
N THR A 441 17.10 -13.10 16.62
CA THR A 441 16.59 -14.31 15.98
C THR A 441 16.76 -14.17 14.47
N PRO A 442 17.35 -15.15 13.76
CA PRO A 442 17.62 -15.01 12.34
C PRO A 442 16.30 -14.84 11.58
N ILE A 443 16.20 -13.72 10.86
CA ILE A 443 15.04 -13.40 10.02
C ILE A 443 15.04 -14.39 8.86
N ARG A 444 13.93 -15.10 8.67
CA ARG A 444 13.78 -16.12 7.62
C ARG A 444 12.58 -15.80 6.77
N VAL A 445 12.79 -15.79 5.45
CA VAL A 445 11.77 -15.60 4.42
C VAL A 445 11.55 -16.93 3.71
N ARG A 446 10.31 -17.39 3.64
CA ARG A 446 9.94 -18.74 3.18
C ARG A 446 9.26 -18.75 1.82
N ASP A 447 8.57 -17.67 1.49
CA ASP A 447 7.83 -17.51 0.26
C ASP A 447 7.84 -16.04 -0.22
N SER A 448 7.30 -15.82 -1.40
CA SER A 448 7.27 -14.51 -2.06
C SER A 448 6.34 -13.52 -1.36
N ALA A 449 5.34 -13.99 -0.62
CA ALA A 449 4.47 -13.15 0.19
C ALA A 449 5.21 -12.62 1.42
N GLU A 450 5.95 -13.47 2.14
CA GLU A 450 6.86 -13.08 3.22
C GLU A 450 7.95 -12.13 2.69
N ALA A 451 8.50 -12.39 1.50
CA ALA A 451 9.49 -11.51 0.86
C ALA A 451 8.91 -10.11 0.61
N SER A 452 7.71 -10.04 0.02
CA SER A 452 7.01 -8.77 -0.24
C SER A 452 6.71 -8.00 1.06
N ALA A 453 6.30 -8.71 2.11
CA ALA A 453 6.03 -8.13 3.42
C ALA A 453 7.30 -7.57 4.09
N GLN A 454 8.43 -8.29 4.03
CA GLN A 454 9.71 -7.78 4.53
C GLN A 454 10.19 -6.54 3.75
N ILE A 455 10.03 -6.54 2.42
CA ILE A 455 10.38 -5.37 1.61
C ILE A 455 9.51 -4.17 1.97
N LEU A 456 8.21 -4.35 2.17
CA LEU A 456 7.29 -3.29 2.58
C LEU A 456 7.62 -2.74 3.97
N ALA A 457 7.99 -3.60 4.91
CA ALA A 457 8.41 -3.17 6.25
C ALA A 457 9.65 -2.26 6.18
N VAL A 458 10.63 -2.64 5.37
CA VAL A 458 11.85 -1.84 5.15
C VAL A 458 11.55 -0.55 4.39
N GLU A 459 10.68 -0.59 3.38
CA GLU A 459 10.21 0.58 2.64
C GLU A 459 9.57 1.61 3.60
N THR A 460 8.66 1.14 4.45
CA THR A 460 7.93 1.97 5.43
C THR A 460 8.89 2.66 6.39
N TYR A 461 9.88 1.92 6.89
CA TYR A 461 10.91 2.46 7.76
C TYR A 461 11.72 3.58 7.10
N PHE A 462 12.23 3.37 5.87
CA PHE A 462 13.00 4.43 5.20
C PHE A 462 12.14 5.62 4.77
N ARG A 463 10.85 5.45 4.49
CA ARG A 463 9.92 6.58 4.30
C ARG A 463 9.80 7.44 5.54
N ALA A 464 9.83 6.83 6.73
CA ALA A 464 9.72 7.54 8.00
C ALA A 464 11.05 8.19 8.42
N VAL A 465 12.16 7.47 8.29
CA VAL A 465 13.47 7.86 8.85
C VAL A 465 14.33 8.66 7.85
N GLU A 466 14.25 8.36 6.55
CA GLU A 466 15.06 9.02 5.51
C GLU A 466 14.19 9.51 4.33
N LYS A 467 13.45 10.61 4.54
CA LYS A 467 12.46 11.13 3.55
C LYS A 467 13.01 11.37 2.13
N SER A 468 14.30 11.69 2.01
CA SER A 468 14.97 11.97 0.73
C SER A 468 15.77 10.77 0.18
N SER A 469 15.61 9.59 0.78
CA SER A 469 16.29 8.37 0.36
C SER A 469 15.68 7.81 -0.92
N PRO A 470 16.48 7.29 -1.88
CA PRO A 470 15.94 6.59 -3.05
C PRO A 470 15.46 5.17 -2.72
N LEU A 471 15.72 4.68 -1.50
CA LEU A 471 15.39 3.32 -1.08
C LEU A 471 13.90 3.00 -1.21
N PRO A 472 12.94 3.82 -0.75
CA PRO A 472 11.52 3.50 -0.88
C PRO A 472 11.06 3.34 -2.33
N MET A 473 11.61 4.14 -3.25
CA MET A 473 11.30 4.03 -4.68
C MET A 473 11.79 2.69 -5.24
N LEU A 474 13.03 2.30 -4.95
CA LEU A 474 13.60 1.04 -5.42
C LEU A 474 12.87 -0.17 -4.84
N LEU A 475 12.52 -0.13 -3.55
CA LEU A 475 11.82 -1.22 -2.85
C LEU A 475 10.37 -1.35 -3.30
N ALA A 476 9.65 -0.24 -3.51
CA ALA A 476 8.32 -0.26 -4.10
C ALA A 476 8.35 -0.87 -5.52
N ARG A 477 9.33 -0.50 -6.34
CA ARG A 477 9.52 -1.07 -7.67
C ARG A 477 9.89 -2.56 -7.61
N ALA A 478 10.75 -2.96 -6.67
CA ALA A 478 11.09 -4.37 -6.44
C ALA A 478 9.84 -5.19 -6.10
N ARG A 479 8.98 -4.70 -5.21
CA ARG A 479 7.69 -5.36 -4.88
C ARG A 479 6.80 -5.52 -6.09
N SER A 480 6.76 -4.51 -6.97
CA SER A 480 5.98 -4.60 -8.21
C SER A 480 6.49 -5.68 -9.18
N TYR A 481 7.71 -6.19 -9.01
CA TYR A 481 8.27 -7.26 -9.85
C TYR A 481 8.08 -8.66 -9.27
N ILE A 482 7.66 -8.77 -8.00
CA ILE A 482 7.42 -10.06 -7.35
C ILE A 482 6.20 -10.72 -8.01
N GLY A 483 6.36 -11.97 -8.47
CA GLY A 483 5.31 -12.73 -9.12
C GLY A 483 5.02 -12.32 -10.58
N LYS A 484 5.72 -11.32 -11.13
CA LYS A 484 5.62 -10.99 -12.57
C LYS A 484 6.33 -12.04 -13.42
N ASP A 485 5.72 -12.37 -14.55
CA ASP A 485 6.38 -13.20 -15.56
C ASP A 485 7.45 -12.42 -16.34
N PHE A 486 8.31 -13.16 -17.04
CA PHE A 486 9.43 -12.60 -17.78
C PHE A 486 9.02 -11.66 -18.92
N GLU A 487 7.90 -11.92 -19.61
CA GLU A 487 7.45 -11.10 -20.74
C GLU A 487 6.95 -9.74 -20.27
N SER A 488 6.15 -9.73 -19.20
CA SER A 488 5.69 -8.52 -18.51
C SER A 488 6.87 -7.68 -18.02
N LEU A 489 7.87 -8.32 -17.42
CA LEU A 489 9.11 -7.64 -17.00
C LEU A 489 9.89 -7.10 -18.20
N LEU A 490 9.96 -7.83 -19.32
CA LEU A 490 10.74 -7.40 -20.49
C LEU A 490 10.11 -6.18 -21.17
N LYS A 491 8.77 -6.11 -21.26
CA LYS A 491 8.04 -4.92 -21.74
C LYS A 491 8.32 -3.68 -20.89
N GLU A 492 8.52 -3.85 -19.59
CA GLU A 492 8.82 -2.75 -18.67
C GLU A 492 10.32 -2.39 -18.58
N LEU A 493 11.21 -3.36 -18.78
CA LEU A 493 12.66 -3.18 -18.63
C LEU A 493 13.37 -2.78 -19.92
N VAL A 494 12.79 -3.10 -21.08
CA VAL A 494 13.34 -2.73 -22.38
C VAL A 494 12.71 -1.41 -22.81
N PRO A 495 13.48 -0.32 -22.91
CA PRO A 495 12.96 0.95 -23.39
C PRO A 495 12.41 0.79 -24.82
N THR A 496 11.18 1.21 -25.05
CA THR A 496 10.63 1.41 -26.39
C THR A 496 11.21 2.70 -26.99
N GLY A 497 12.40 2.59 -27.58
CA GLY A 497 13.05 3.70 -28.29
C GLY A 497 14.20 3.26 -29.19
N ASP A 498 14.03 3.53 -30.49
CA ASP A 498 14.92 3.49 -31.66
C ASP A 498 16.34 2.88 -31.55
N PHE A 499 16.57 1.83 -32.34
CA PHE A 499 17.86 1.54 -32.96
C PHE A 499 18.03 2.34 -34.26
#